data_AF-A0A3B1BAQ3-F1
#
_entry.id   AF-A0A3B1BAQ3-F1
#
_cell.length_a   1.000
_cell.length_b   1.000
_cell.length_c   1.000
_cell.angle_alpha   90.00
_cell.angle_beta   90.00
_cell.angle_gamma   90.00
#
_symmetry.space_group_name_H-M   'P 1'
#
loop_
_entity.id
_entity.type
_entity.pdbx_description
1 polymer ?
#
loop_
_entity_poly.entity_id
_entity_poly.type
_entity_poly.pdbx_seq_one_letter_code
_entity_poly.pdbx_strand_id
1 'polypeptide(L)'
;MGLIFMTSQFFIIAQSGAEEKKADNPETTPQLYINVPPFAVTMYHKGRPKGNMTITMLIQIAEGEKHTAATRILPRLSNAYLMEANRLAHDYFDVTRPVNIGILGETFQIATNRTLGHKEARVLISDVVVNKR
;
A
#
# COMPACT_ATOMS: atom_id res chain seq x y z
N MET A 1 31.92 59.59 -12.14
CA MET A 1 31.84 59.37 -10.68
C MET A 1 30.63 58.50 -10.43
N GLY A 2 30.86 57.19 -10.37
CA GLY A 2 29.82 56.18 -10.35
C GLY A 2 29.27 55.93 -8.94
N LEU A 3 27.96 55.69 -8.89
CA LEU A 3 27.27 55.13 -7.74
C LEU A 3 26.15 54.24 -8.30
N ILE A 4 26.32 52.92 -8.30
CA ILE A 4 25.20 51.99 -8.37
C ILE A 4 25.44 50.87 -7.36
N PHE A 5 24.54 50.85 -6.39
CA PHE A 5 24.41 49.90 -5.30
C PHE A 5 24.09 48.49 -5.81
N MET A 6 24.72 47.49 -5.19
CA MET A 6 24.30 46.09 -5.21
C MET A 6 22.82 45.98 -4.81
N THR A 7 22.01 45.38 -5.67
CA THR A 7 20.74 44.76 -5.24
C THR A 7 20.60 43.39 -5.89
N SER A 8 20.34 42.44 -4.99
CA SER A 8 20.05 41.02 -5.20
C SER A 8 19.06 40.79 -6.34
N GLN A 9 19.46 40.00 -7.34
CA GLN A 9 18.52 39.43 -8.30
C GLN A 9 18.22 37.99 -7.91
N PHE A 10 17.05 37.84 -7.30
CA PHE A 10 16.28 36.62 -7.22
C PHE A 10 16.16 35.97 -8.60
N PHE A 11 16.55 34.70 -8.70
CA PHE A 11 16.27 33.86 -9.85
C PHE A 11 14.77 33.55 -9.86
N ILE A 12 14.01 34.23 -10.72
CA ILE A 12 12.65 33.85 -11.10
C ILE A 12 12.77 32.82 -12.23
N ILE A 13 12.45 31.55 -11.94
CA ILE A 13 12.16 30.58 -13.01
C ILE A 13 10.71 30.79 -13.41
N ALA A 14 10.56 31.42 -14.58
CA ALA A 14 9.30 31.65 -15.25
C ALA A 14 8.59 30.32 -15.57
N GLN A 15 7.28 30.31 -15.32
CA GLN A 15 6.34 29.30 -15.78
C GLN A 15 6.43 29.16 -17.31
N SER A 16 6.86 28.00 -17.77
CA SER A 16 6.56 27.52 -19.11
C SER A 16 5.23 26.78 -19.04
N GLY A 17 4.17 27.43 -19.52
CA GLY A 17 2.88 26.81 -19.77
C GLY A 17 3.02 25.65 -20.74
N ALA A 18 2.66 24.46 -20.28
CA ALA A 18 2.17 23.40 -21.13
C ALA A 18 0.70 23.20 -20.74
N GLU A 19 -0.19 23.79 -21.55
CA GLU A 19 -1.59 23.40 -21.60
C GLU A 19 -1.65 21.93 -22.05
N GLU A 20 -1.62 21.01 -21.11
CA GLU A 20 -2.02 19.63 -21.37
C GLU A 20 -3.53 19.59 -21.54
N LYS A 21 -3.92 19.49 -22.81
CA LYS A 21 -5.27 19.22 -23.29
C LYS A 21 -5.93 18.15 -22.43
N LYS A 22 -7.01 18.52 -21.74
CA LYS A 22 -8.06 17.60 -21.26
C LYS A 22 -8.49 16.70 -22.41
N ALA A 23 -8.01 15.48 -22.44
CA ALA A 23 -8.67 14.38 -23.13
C ALA A 23 -9.79 13.91 -22.21
N ASP A 24 -10.99 14.38 -22.51
CA ASP A 24 -12.26 13.94 -21.94
C ASP A 24 -12.46 12.46 -22.32
N ASN A 25 -12.13 11.55 -21.41
CA ASN A 25 -12.40 10.12 -21.54
C ASN A 25 -13.50 9.78 -20.53
N PRO A 26 -14.71 9.33 -20.94
CA PRO A 26 -15.87 9.31 -20.04
C PRO A 26 -15.88 8.20 -18.97
N GLU A 27 -14.84 7.37 -18.84
CA GLU A 27 -14.91 6.15 -18.00
C GLU A 27 -13.61 5.83 -17.26
N THR A 28 -13.00 6.79 -16.58
CA THR A 28 -11.92 6.46 -15.64
C THR A 28 -12.20 7.13 -14.30
N THR A 29 -13.01 6.47 -13.49
CA THR A 29 -13.18 6.85 -12.08
C THR A 29 -11.79 6.92 -11.45
N PRO A 30 -11.37 8.04 -10.86
CA PRO A 30 -10.04 8.17 -10.29
C PRO A 30 -9.81 7.07 -9.25
N GLN A 31 -8.66 6.41 -9.31
CA GLN A 31 -8.32 5.34 -8.37
C GLN A 31 -7.58 5.97 -7.20
N LEU A 32 -8.11 5.77 -6.00
CA LEU A 32 -7.50 6.21 -4.75
C LEU A 32 -6.75 5.06 -4.11
N TYR A 33 -5.61 5.39 -3.51
CA TYR A 33 -4.75 4.45 -2.81
C TYR A 33 -4.78 4.71 -1.32
N ILE A 34 -5.10 3.68 -0.56
CA ILE A 34 -5.12 3.70 0.89
C ILE A 34 -3.87 2.96 1.38
N ASN A 35 -2.99 3.67 2.07
CA ASN A 35 -1.82 3.08 2.70
C ASN A 35 -2.25 2.29 3.94
N VAL A 36 -1.90 1.01 3.98
CA VAL A 36 -2.04 0.19 5.17
C VAL A 36 -0.75 0.33 5.98
N PRO A 37 -0.82 0.61 7.30
CA PRO A 37 0.38 0.62 8.14
C PRO A 37 1.14 -0.71 8.01
N PRO A 38 2.47 -0.68 7.78
CA PRO A 38 3.25 -1.92 7.69
C PRO A 38 3.10 -2.73 8.98
N PHE A 39 3.00 -4.05 8.83
CA PHE A 39 2.88 -4.96 9.96
C PHE A 39 3.85 -6.13 9.82
N ALA A 40 4.24 -6.69 10.96
CA ALA A 40 5.15 -7.81 11.03
C ALA A 40 4.48 -9.00 11.73
N VAL A 41 4.73 -10.21 11.20
CA VAL A 41 4.28 -11.47 11.80
C VAL A 41 5.46 -12.38 12.09
N THR A 42 5.34 -13.18 13.14
CA THR A 42 6.37 -14.16 13.51
C THR A 42 6.32 -15.33 12.55
N MET A 43 7.47 -15.71 12.01
CA MET A 43 7.62 -16.89 11.17
C MET A 43 8.14 -18.08 11.96
N TYR A 44 7.68 -19.27 11.57
CA TYR A 44 8.01 -20.53 12.24
C TYR A 44 8.83 -21.46 11.34
N HIS A 45 9.59 -22.34 11.98
CA HIS A 45 10.19 -23.51 11.34
C HIS A 45 10.12 -24.66 12.36
N LYS A 46 9.48 -25.76 11.98
CA LYS A 46 9.26 -26.93 12.86
C LYS A 46 8.65 -26.54 14.21
N GLY A 47 7.64 -25.66 14.18
CA GLY A 47 6.92 -25.20 15.37
C GLY A 47 7.69 -24.23 16.27
N ARG A 48 8.91 -23.82 15.91
CA ARG A 48 9.69 -22.83 16.67
C ARG A 48 9.76 -21.50 15.93
N PRO A 49 9.63 -20.36 16.62
CA PRO A 49 9.81 -19.06 15.99
C PRO A 49 11.27 -18.91 15.53
N LYS A 50 11.45 -18.55 14.25
CA LYS A 50 12.78 -18.48 13.60
C LYS A 50 13.01 -17.21 12.78
N GLY A 51 12.09 -16.26 12.83
CA GLY A 51 12.23 -14.99 12.14
C GLY A 51 10.94 -14.20 12.17
N ASN A 52 10.92 -13.11 11.42
CA ASN A 52 9.74 -12.30 11.19
C ASN A 52 9.59 -11.99 9.69
N MET A 53 8.34 -11.80 9.29
CA MET A 53 7.96 -11.34 7.96
C MET A 53 7.27 -10.00 8.11
N THR A 54 7.83 -8.96 7.50
CA THR A 54 7.26 -7.61 7.44
C THR A 54 6.61 -7.42 6.08
N ILE A 55 5.37 -6.94 6.09
CA ILE A 55 4.56 -6.76 4.88
C ILE A 55 4.21 -5.28 4.76
N THR A 56 4.44 -4.73 3.57
CA THR A 56 4.04 -3.38 3.17
C THR A 56 3.06 -3.50 2.01
N MET A 57 1.90 -2.85 2.13
CA MET A 57 0.82 -2.98 1.16
C MET A 57 -0.04 -1.72 1.05
N LEU A 58 -0.75 -1.62 -0.07
CA LEU A 58 -1.73 -0.59 -0.35
C LEU A 58 -3.05 -1.26 -0.78
N ILE A 59 -4.14 -0.51 -0.61
CA ILE A 59 -5.45 -0.88 -1.15
C ILE A 59 -5.85 0.17 -2.18
N GLN A 60 -6.13 -0.28 -3.39
CA GLN A 60 -6.65 0.55 -4.47
C GLN A 60 -8.17 0.44 -4.52
N ILE A 61 -8.87 1.57 -4.51
CA ILE A 61 -10.34 1.64 -4.53
C ILE A 61 -10.77 2.78 -5.46
N ALA A 62 -11.89 2.62 -6.17
CA ALA A 62 -12.47 3.70 -6.96
C ALA A 62 -12.90 4.89 -6.08
N GLU A 63 -12.74 6.11 -6.59
CA GLU A 63 -13.13 7.34 -5.91
C GLU A 63 -14.64 7.42 -5.65
N GLY A 64 -15.01 7.87 -4.44
CA GLY A 64 -16.40 8.02 -4.01
C GLY A 64 -16.64 7.59 -2.56
N GLU A 65 -17.91 7.31 -2.22
CA GLU A 65 -18.33 6.91 -0.86
C GLU A 65 -17.58 5.69 -0.32
N LYS A 66 -17.14 4.80 -1.22
CA LYS A 66 -16.39 3.58 -0.89
C LYS A 66 -14.99 3.88 -0.34
N HIS A 67 -14.34 4.97 -0.77
CA HIS A 67 -13.03 5.37 -0.24
C HIS A 67 -13.14 5.88 1.21
N THR A 68 -14.14 6.72 1.49
CA THR A 68 -14.40 7.24 2.84
C THR A 68 -14.80 6.11 3.78
N ALA A 69 -15.62 5.16 3.33
CA ALA A 69 -15.98 3.96 4.09
C ALA A 69 -14.75 3.09 4.37
N ALA A 70 -13.92 2.83 3.35
CA ALA A 70 -12.70 2.04 3.48
C ALA A 70 -11.70 2.65 4.48
N THR A 71 -11.50 3.96 4.43
CA THR A 71 -10.63 4.67 5.38
C THR A 71 -11.14 4.57 6.82
N ARG A 72 -12.45 4.59 7.04
CA ARG A 72 -13.03 4.41 8.39
C ARG A 72 -12.86 2.98 8.92
N ILE A 73 -12.91 1.98 8.05
CA ILE A 73 -12.77 0.57 8.45
C ILE A 73 -11.33 0.05 8.39
N LEU A 74 -10.36 0.90 8.06
CA LEU A 74 -8.93 0.56 8.03
C LEU A 74 -8.47 -0.25 9.25
N PRO A 75 -8.79 0.14 10.51
CA PRO A 75 -8.36 -0.64 11.67
C PRO A 75 -8.87 -2.09 11.65
N ARG A 76 -10.09 -2.32 11.15
CA ARG A 76 -10.67 -3.66 10.99
C ARG A 76 -9.99 -4.43 9.87
N LEU A 77 -9.71 -3.78 8.74
CA LEU A 77 -8.96 -4.36 7.63
C LEU A 77 -7.55 -4.77 8.06
N SER A 78 -6.82 -3.88 8.74
CA SER A 78 -5.48 -4.17 9.26
C SER A 78 -5.48 -5.37 10.21
N ASN A 79 -6.48 -5.48 11.09
CA ASN A 79 -6.61 -6.65 11.95
C ASN A 79 -6.88 -7.93 11.16
N ALA A 80 -7.74 -7.87 10.14
CA ALA A 80 -8.01 -9.02 9.27
C ALA A 80 -6.75 -9.49 8.52
N TYR A 81 -5.95 -8.56 7.98
CA TYR A 81 -4.68 -8.89 7.33
C TYR A 81 -3.69 -9.51 8.31
N LEU A 82 -3.57 -8.96 9.51
CA LEU A 82 -2.69 -9.50 10.54
C LEU A 82 -3.08 -10.94 10.93
N MET A 83 -4.37 -11.21 11.08
CA MET A 83 -4.87 -12.55 11.39
C MET A 83 -4.55 -13.56 10.28
N GLU A 84 -4.85 -13.22 9.02
CA GLU A 84 -4.55 -14.11 7.89
C GLU A 84 -3.05 -14.29 7.66
N ALA A 85 -2.25 -13.23 7.83
CA ALA A 85 -0.80 -13.31 7.73
C ALA A 85 -0.20 -14.23 8.80
N ASN A 86 -0.68 -14.14 10.04
CA ASN A 86 -0.25 -15.06 11.11
C ASN A 86 -0.65 -16.51 10.82
N ARG A 87 -1.86 -16.73 10.29
CA ARG A 87 -2.31 -18.07 9.90
C ARG A 87 -1.41 -18.66 8.81
N LEU A 88 -1.15 -17.90 7.75
CA LEU A 88 -0.24 -18.32 6.67
C LEU A 88 1.19 -18.53 7.18
N ALA A 89 1.69 -17.66 8.06
CA ALA A 89 3.03 -17.78 8.64
C ALA A 89 3.20 -19.00 9.56
N HIS A 90 2.10 -19.48 10.15
CA HIS A 90 2.11 -20.68 10.99
C HIS A 90 1.95 -21.97 10.16
N ASP A 91 0.99 -21.97 9.23
CA ASP A 91 0.54 -23.19 8.57
C ASP A 91 1.26 -23.46 7.24
N TYR A 92 1.67 -22.41 6.51
CA TYR A 92 2.09 -22.51 5.11
C TYR A 92 3.51 -22.00 4.86
N PHE A 93 3.92 -20.90 5.48
CA PHE A 93 5.21 -20.28 5.21
C PHE A 93 6.28 -20.78 6.18
N ASP A 94 7.46 -21.04 5.63
CA ASP A 94 8.64 -21.43 6.37
C ASP A 94 9.72 -20.38 6.13
N VAL A 95 10.40 -19.93 7.20
CA VAL A 95 11.46 -18.92 7.11
C VAL A 95 12.63 -19.34 6.20
N THR A 96 12.76 -20.63 5.93
CA THR A 96 13.81 -21.19 5.07
C THR A 96 13.43 -21.23 3.60
N ARG A 97 12.19 -20.87 3.25
CA ARG A 97 11.68 -20.91 1.88
C ARG A 97 11.20 -19.54 1.44
N PRO A 98 11.27 -19.22 0.14
CA PRO A 98 10.65 -18.01 -0.38
C PRO A 98 9.16 -17.98 -0.07
N VAL A 99 8.66 -16.81 0.34
CA VAL A 99 7.24 -16.58 0.60
C VAL A 99 6.48 -16.62 -0.73
N ASN A 100 5.37 -17.38 -0.76
CA ASN A 100 4.50 -17.38 -1.92
C ASN A 100 3.58 -16.15 -1.89
N ILE A 101 3.98 -15.12 -2.64
CA ILE A 101 3.25 -13.84 -2.72
C ILE A 101 1.86 -14.02 -3.38
N GLY A 102 1.68 -15.01 -4.26
CA GLY A 102 0.39 -15.30 -4.88
C GLY A 102 -0.65 -15.71 -3.84
N ILE A 103 -0.33 -16.68 -2.99
CA ILE A 103 -1.20 -17.13 -1.90
C ILE A 103 -1.48 -15.99 -0.92
N LEU A 104 -0.46 -15.20 -0.60
CA LEU A 104 -0.59 -14.04 0.29
C LEU A 104 -1.58 -13.01 -0.29
N GLY A 105 -1.41 -12.65 -1.57
CA GLY A 105 -2.25 -11.70 -2.29
C GLY A 105 -3.69 -12.18 -2.41
N GLU A 106 -3.91 -13.44 -2.77
CA GLU A 106 -5.25 -14.05 -2.82
C GLU A 106 -5.93 -14.02 -1.45
N THR A 107 -5.21 -14.41 -0.40
CA THR A 107 -5.76 -14.44 0.96
C THR A 107 -6.13 -13.04 1.43
N PHE A 108 -5.26 -12.05 1.21
CA PHE A 108 -5.58 -10.67 1.55
C PHE A 108 -6.73 -10.11 0.73
N GLN A 109 -6.78 -10.38 -0.57
CA GLN A 109 -7.90 -9.96 -1.41
C GLN A 109 -9.23 -10.55 -0.91
N ILE A 110 -9.25 -11.82 -0.47
CA ILE A 110 -10.42 -12.45 0.14
C ILE A 110 -10.80 -11.72 1.44
N ALA A 111 -9.83 -11.43 2.31
CA ALA A 111 -10.07 -10.67 3.54
C ALA A 111 -10.64 -9.28 3.26
N THR A 112 -10.05 -8.53 2.32
CA THR A 112 -10.51 -7.22 1.87
C THR A 112 -11.96 -7.26 1.39
N ASN A 113 -12.29 -8.22 0.52
CA ASN A 113 -13.63 -8.37 -0.01
C ASN A 113 -14.66 -8.67 1.09
N ARG A 114 -14.28 -9.52 2.07
CA ARG A 114 -15.14 -9.85 3.22
C ARG A 114 -15.35 -8.65 4.15
N THR A 115 -14.30 -7.87 4.42
CA THR A 115 -14.38 -6.74 5.35
C THR A 115 -15.07 -5.51 4.72
N LEU A 116 -14.88 -5.26 3.43
CA LEU A 116 -15.55 -4.17 2.70
C LEU A 116 -16.96 -4.53 2.24
N GLY A 117 -17.27 -5.83 2.11
CA GLY A 117 -18.56 -6.30 1.61
C GLY A 117 -18.75 -6.15 0.09
N HIS A 118 -17.70 -5.78 -0.65
CA HIS A 118 -17.71 -5.65 -2.11
C HIS A 118 -16.36 -6.06 -2.72
N LYS A 119 -16.30 -6.25 -4.05
CA LYS A 119 -15.11 -6.75 -4.77
C LYS A 119 -14.33 -5.70 -5.56
N GLU A 120 -14.70 -4.43 -5.40
CA GLU A 120 -14.10 -3.32 -6.17
C GLU A 120 -12.74 -2.84 -5.64
N ALA A 121 -12.32 -3.30 -4.46
CA ALA A 121 -11.01 -2.98 -3.93
C ALA A 121 -9.97 -3.98 -4.44
N ARG A 122 -8.76 -3.50 -4.72
CA ARG A 122 -7.61 -4.33 -5.09
C ARG A 122 -6.51 -4.20 -4.05
N VAL A 123 -5.99 -5.34 -3.62
CA VAL A 123 -4.84 -5.39 -2.72
C VAL A 123 -3.56 -5.38 -3.55
N LEU A 124 -2.66 -4.46 -3.20
CA LEU A 124 -1.35 -4.31 -3.82
C LEU A 124 -0.29 -4.53 -2.76
N ILE A 125 0.48 -5.61 -2.90
CA ILE A 125 1.62 -5.89 -2.02
C ILE A 125 2.83 -5.19 -2.62
N SER A 126 3.41 -4.24 -1.87
CA SER A 126 4.58 -3.49 -2.32
C SER A 126 5.87 -4.22 -1.98
N ASP A 127 5.96 -4.73 -0.75
CA ASP A 127 7.16 -5.38 -0.27
C ASP A 127 6.83 -6.44 0.79
N VAL A 128 7.63 -7.50 0.79
CA VAL A 128 7.60 -8.56 1.78
C VAL A 128 9.05 -8.89 2.16
N VAL A 129 9.43 -8.47 3.36
CA VAL A 129 10.77 -8.67 3.89
C VAL A 129 10.75 -9.78 4.92
N VAL A 130 11.53 -10.82 4.69
CA VAL A 130 11.75 -11.90 5.67
C VAL A 130 13.10 -11.73 6.30
N ASN A 131 13.12 -11.59 7.63
CA ASN A 131 14.35 -11.57 8.41
C ASN A 131 14.42 -12.83 9.28
N LYS A 132 15.45 -13.63 9.01
CA LYS A 132 15.73 -14.89 9.69
C LYS A 132 16.64 -14.64 10.89
N ARG A 133 16.27 -15.21 12.03
CA ARG A 133 17.02 -15.11 13.29
C ARG A 133 17.93 -16.32 13.51
#